data_AF-A0A7Y4EEP6-F1
#
_entry.id   AF-A0A7Y4EEP6-F1
#
_cell.length_a   1.000
_cell.length_b   1.000
_cell.length_c   1.000
_cell.angle_alpha   90.00
_cell.angle_beta   90.00
_cell.angle_gamma   90.00
#
_symmetry.space_group_name_H-M   'P 1'
#
loop_
_entity.id
_entity.type
_entity.pdbx_description
1 polymer ?
#
loop_
_entity_poly.entity_id
_entity_poly.type
_entity_poly.pdbx_seq_one_letter_code
_entity_poly.pdbx_strand_id
1 'polypeptide(L)'
;MKSKWLLYSLLTIVLGGFIGFNTVFFLPNQPQIALISPSSEAFSPHCVENLSESTLDDRGQLNLLVWNIYKQNKDNWQQSLQFYTQNKQLVLLQESSLTSELKSWLKSQQWNAYQVDAFEVFNTSVGVLNLSKAVPRKACAFTELEPWLRLPKSALYTNYHLSNGELIAVINIHAVNFTYGTREYKRQLETLTDLIEAHRGPVIVAGDFNSWSETRVAVVEQALNKLGLKEVDYFPDNRSQFVTGYALDYVFYRGLNLLRAEASSSDASDHNPIEVFFELINSDTPQSSP
;
A
#
# COMPACT_ATOMS: atom_id res chain seq x y z
N MET A 1 0.44 -37.46 37.33
CA MET A 1 0.01 -37.96 36.00
C MET A 1 -0.79 -36.94 35.19
N LYS A 2 -1.84 -36.32 35.73
CA LYS A 2 -2.70 -35.36 34.99
C LYS A 2 -1.96 -34.13 34.39
N SER A 3 -0.99 -33.57 35.11
CA SER A 3 -0.17 -32.43 34.64
C SER A 3 0.72 -32.78 33.44
N LYS A 4 1.25 -34.00 33.35
CA LYS A 4 2.06 -34.44 32.20
C LYS A 4 1.20 -34.59 30.94
N TRP A 5 -0.01 -35.13 31.08
CA TRP A 5 -0.97 -35.25 29.98
C TRP A 5 -1.42 -33.88 29.44
N LEU A 6 -1.70 -32.91 30.32
CA LEU A 6 -1.99 -31.53 29.90
C LEU A 6 -0.81 -30.90 29.15
N LEU A 7 0.42 -31.15 29.60
CA LEU A 7 1.63 -30.65 28.94
C LEU A 7 1.82 -31.28 27.55
N TYR A 8 1.61 -32.59 27.41
CA TYR A 8 1.70 -33.28 26.13
C TYR A 8 0.59 -32.84 25.17
N SER A 9 -0.65 -32.69 25.64
CA SER A 9 -1.76 -32.17 24.84
C SER A 9 -1.48 -30.75 24.34
N LEU A 10 -0.98 -29.87 25.22
CA LEU A 10 -0.58 -28.51 24.84
C LEU A 10 0.54 -28.54 23.80
N LEU A 11 1.57 -29.37 24.00
CA LEU A 11 2.68 -29.52 23.06
C LEU A 11 2.19 -30.02 21.69
N THR A 12 1.26 -30.98 21.65
CA THR A 12 0.70 -31.48 20.39
C THR A 12 -0.16 -30.44 19.67
N ILE A 13 -0.92 -29.62 20.41
CA ILE A 13 -1.69 -28.51 19.81
C ILE A 13 -0.75 -27.44 19.25
N VAL A 14 0.30 -27.09 19.99
CA VAL A 14 1.32 -26.12 19.54
C VAL A 14 2.06 -26.65 18.31
N LEU A 15 2.48 -27.92 18.34
CA LEU A 15 3.20 -28.54 17.22
C LEU A 15 2.29 -28.71 16.00
N GLY A 16 1.05 -29.13 16.19
CA GLY A 16 0.05 -29.23 15.13
C GLY A 16 -0.29 -27.87 14.51
N GLY A 17 -0.44 -26.83 15.33
CA GLY A 17 -0.62 -25.45 14.88
C GLY A 17 0.59 -24.93 14.11
N PHE A 18 1.81 -25.22 14.58
CA PHE A 18 3.05 -24.85 13.90
C PHE A 18 3.18 -25.55 12.54
N ILE A 19 2.93 -26.86 12.47
CA ILE A 19 2.96 -27.63 11.22
C ILE A 19 1.88 -27.12 10.25
N GLY A 20 0.66 -26.92 10.73
CA GLY A 20 -0.44 -26.39 9.93
C GLY A 20 -0.14 -25.00 9.35
N PHE A 21 0.42 -24.11 10.17
CA PHE A 21 0.84 -22.77 9.73
C PHE A 21 1.88 -22.85 8.61
N ASN A 22 2.97 -23.61 8.78
CA ASN A 22 4.03 -23.72 7.77
C ASN A 22 3.60 -24.48 6.50
N THR A 23 2.48 -25.20 6.54
CA THR A 23 1.92 -25.87 5.36
C THR A 23 1.06 -24.93 4.51
N VAL A 24 0.40 -23.96 5.15
CA VAL A 24 -0.52 -23.03 4.50
C VAL A 24 0.18 -21.73 4.08
N PHE A 25 1.10 -21.26 4.93
CA PHE A 25 1.80 -20.00 4.76
C PHE A 25 3.26 -20.23 4.38
N PHE A 26 3.70 -19.56 3.33
CA PHE A 26 5.11 -19.48 2.96
C PHE A 26 5.59 -18.04 3.12
N LEU A 27 6.73 -17.87 3.80
CA LEU A 27 7.38 -16.57 3.99
C LEU A 27 8.69 -16.56 3.20
N PRO A 28 8.86 -15.67 2.21
CA PRO A 28 10.12 -15.55 1.51
C PRO A 28 11.21 -15.00 2.45
N ASN A 29 12.45 -15.45 2.26
CA ASN A 29 13.59 -15.03 3.09
C ASN A 29 13.94 -13.54 2.93
N GLN A 30 13.51 -12.91 1.84
CA GLN A 30 13.65 -11.49 1.57
C GLN A 30 12.41 -10.99 0.82
N PRO A 31 12.05 -9.69 0.93
CA PRO A 31 10.99 -9.10 0.14
C PRO A 31 11.23 -9.29 -1.36
N GLN A 32 10.21 -9.71 -2.09
CA GLN A 32 10.25 -9.84 -3.54
C GLN A 32 9.19 -8.94 -4.19
N ILE A 33 9.40 -8.61 -5.45
CA ILE A 33 8.42 -7.89 -6.26
C ILE A 33 7.92 -8.85 -7.34
N ALA A 34 6.62 -9.06 -7.40
CA ALA A 34 5.95 -9.64 -8.56
C ALA A 34 5.62 -8.51 -9.54
N LEU A 35 6.11 -8.62 -10.77
CA LEU A 35 5.88 -7.69 -11.86
C LEU A 35 4.92 -8.33 -12.85
N ILE A 36 3.78 -7.68 -13.10
CA ILE A 36 2.81 -8.13 -14.08
C ILE A 36 2.59 -6.99 -15.06
N SER A 37 2.85 -7.27 -16.32
CA SER A 37 2.53 -6.40 -17.45
C SER A 37 1.53 -7.12 -18.37
N PRO A 38 0.95 -6.40 -19.35
CA PRO A 38 0.03 -7.03 -20.30
C PRO A 38 0.66 -8.18 -21.10
N SER A 39 1.99 -8.18 -21.25
CA SER A 39 2.75 -9.13 -22.08
C SER A 39 3.66 -10.08 -21.30
N SER A 40 3.87 -9.86 -20.00
CA SER A 40 4.84 -10.64 -19.22
C SER A 40 4.51 -10.70 -17.73
N GLU A 41 5.01 -11.76 -17.07
CA GLU A 41 5.11 -11.86 -15.62
C GLU A 41 6.57 -12.11 -15.26
N ALA A 42 7.08 -11.42 -14.24
CA ALA A 42 8.44 -11.57 -13.76
C ALA A 42 8.50 -11.39 -12.24
N PHE A 43 9.61 -11.82 -11.64
CA PHE A 43 9.90 -11.58 -10.23
C PHE A 43 11.27 -10.92 -10.11
N SER A 44 11.38 -9.91 -9.25
CA SER A 44 12.66 -9.26 -8.93
C SER A 44 12.98 -9.37 -7.44
N PRO A 45 14.24 -9.68 -7.07
CA PRO A 45 14.65 -9.63 -5.68
C PRO A 45 14.71 -8.18 -5.21
N HIS A 46 13.89 -7.84 -4.21
CA HIS A 46 13.88 -6.59 -3.46
C HIS A 46 13.61 -5.29 -4.23
N CYS A 47 14.40 -4.94 -5.25
CA CYS A 47 14.25 -3.73 -6.04
C CYS A 47 14.36 -4.02 -7.55
N VAL A 48 13.78 -3.14 -8.37
CA VAL A 48 13.91 -3.12 -9.83
C VAL A 48 14.03 -1.68 -10.30
N GLU A 49 14.90 -1.45 -11.28
CA GLU A 49 15.04 -0.17 -11.97
C GLU A 49 14.73 -0.36 -13.44
N ASN A 50 13.96 0.57 -14.03
CA ASN A 50 13.58 0.56 -15.42
C ASN A 50 14.10 1.83 -16.10
N LEU A 51 14.44 1.71 -17.40
CA LEU A 51 14.87 2.83 -18.23
C LEU A 51 13.70 3.56 -18.93
N SER A 52 12.47 3.37 -18.44
CA SER A 52 11.28 3.98 -19.07
C SER A 52 11.17 5.46 -18.74
N GLU A 53 10.91 6.28 -19.75
CA GLU A 53 10.59 7.70 -19.61
C GLU A 53 9.08 7.98 -19.64
N SER A 54 8.24 6.94 -19.56
CA SER A 54 6.78 7.10 -19.51
C SER A 54 6.36 7.92 -18.30
N THR A 55 5.57 8.97 -18.53
CA THR A 55 5.06 9.86 -17.48
C THR A 55 3.82 9.27 -16.82
N LEU A 56 3.72 9.39 -15.49
CA LEU A 56 2.60 8.86 -14.72
C LEU A 56 1.32 9.68 -14.92
N ASP A 57 1.45 11.00 -14.90
CA ASP A 57 0.33 11.94 -15.03
C ASP A 57 -0.15 12.08 -16.48
N ASP A 58 -1.40 12.51 -16.65
CA ASP A 58 -1.95 12.93 -17.94
C ASP A 58 -1.96 14.46 -18.01
N ARG A 59 -0.93 15.02 -18.67
CA ARG A 59 -0.81 16.48 -18.91
C ARG A 59 -0.95 17.31 -17.63
N GLY A 60 -0.24 16.91 -16.58
CA GLY A 60 -0.26 17.56 -15.27
C GLY A 60 -1.33 17.03 -14.32
N GLN A 61 -2.27 16.18 -14.75
CA GLN A 61 -3.30 15.60 -13.89
C GLN A 61 -2.89 14.23 -13.37
N LEU A 62 -3.00 14.04 -12.05
CA LEU A 62 -2.69 12.78 -11.39
C LEU A 62 -3.86 12.35 -10.49
N ASN A 63 -4.66 11.43 -10.99
CA ASN A 63 -5.75 10.83 -10.24
C ASN A 63 -5.30 9.51 -9.61
N LEU A 64 -5.52 9.43 -8.30
CA LEU A 64 -5.08 8.36 -7.42
C LEU A 64 -6.30 7.62 -6.85
N LEU A 65 -6.22 6.30 -6.79
CA LEU A 65 -7.08 5.46 -5.95
C LEU A 65 -6.23 4.79 -4.87
N VAL A 66 -6.69 4.79 -3.62
CA VAL A 66 -6.08 4.07 -2.51
C VAL A 66 -7.13 3.20 -1.87
N TRP A 67 -6.89 1.90 -1.77
CA TRP A 67 -7.91 0.98 -1.28
C TRP A 67 -7.34 -0.33 -0.74
N ASN A 68 -7.60 -0.62 0.53
CA ASN A 68 -7.51 -1.98 1.04
C ASN A 68 -8.67 -2.78 0.43
N ILE A 69 -8.35 -3.75 -0.44
CA ILE A 69 -9.34 -4.50 -1.22
C ILE A 69 -9.71 -5.84 -0.57
N TYR A 70 -9.36 -6.03 0.69
CA TYR A 70 -9.79 -7.15 1.53
C TYR A 70 -9.56 -8.52 0.87
N LYS A 71 -8.39 -8.73 0.25
CA LYS A 71 -8.00 -9.99 -0.41
C LYS A 71 -8.97 -10.41 -1.51
N GLN A 72 -9.72 -9.46 -2.06
CA GLN A 72 -10.78 -9.69 -3.03
C GLN A 72 -11.89 -10.64 -2.51
N ASN A 73 -12.14 -10.64 -1.18
CA ASN A 73 -13.08 -11.57 -0.53
C ASN A 73 -14.58 -11.30 -0.80
N LYS A 74 -14.93 -10.17 -1.44
CA LYS A 74 -16.33 -9.81 -1.75
C LYS A 74 -16.63 -10.10 -3.22
N ASP A 75 -17.77 -10.73 -3.52
CA ASP A 75 -18.12 -11.16 -4.88
C ASP A 75 -18.12 -10.03 -5.92
N ASN A 76 -18.41 -8.78 -5.51
CA ASN A 76 -18.45 -7.60 -6.37
C ASN A 76 -17.11 -6.82 -6.44
N TRP A 77 -16.00 -7.38 -5.93
CA TRP A 77 -14.69 -6.70 -5.92
C TRP A 77 -14.26 -6.25 -7.32
N GLN A 78 -14.44 -7.09 -8.35
CA GLN A 78 -13.92 -6.83 -9.69
C GLN A 78 -14.69 -5.70 -10.38
N GLN A 79 -16.02 -5.70 -10.27
CA GLN A 79 -16.88 -4.66 -10.83
C GLN A 79 -16.58 -3.31 -10.17
N SER A 80 -16.44 -3.31 -8.84
CA SER A 80 -16.14 -2.10 -8.07
C SER A 80 -14.74 -1.57 -8.36
N LEU A 81 -13.73 -2.45 -8.41
CA LEU A 81 -12.38 -2.05 -8.78
C LEU A 81 -12.35 -1.48 -10.21
N GLN A 82 -13.07 -2.08 -11.17
CA GLN A 82 -13.17 -1.54 -12.51
C GLN A 82 -13.84 -0.16 -12.53
N PHE A 83 -14.86 0.07 -11.70
CA PHE A 83 -15.50 1.39 -11.56
C PHE A 83 -14.54 2.44 -10.99
N TYR A 84 -13.94 2.19 -9.83
CA TYR A 84 -13.09 3.17 -9.14
C TYR A 84 -11.77 3.48 -9.88
N THR A 85 -11.28 2.53 -10.68
CA THR A 85 -10.03 2.71 -11.46
C THR A 85 -10.23 3.46 -12.77
N GLN A 86 -11.47 3.81 -13.14
CA GLN A 86 -11.73 4.65 -14.31
C GLN A 86 -11.04 6.01 -14.15
N ASN A 87 -10.34 6.42 -15.21
CA ASN A 87 -9.60 7.69 -15.27
C ASN A 87 -8.55 7.87 -14.16
N LYS A 88 -8.03 6.78 -13.58
CA LYS A 88 -6.90 6.80 -12.64
C LYS A 88 -5.60 6.54 -13.36
N GLN A 89 -4.57 7.30 -13.00
CA GLN A 89 -3.20 7.07 -13.45
C GLN A 89 -2.46 6.12 -12.51
N LEU A 90 -2.83 6.16 -11.23
CA LEU A 90 -2.19 5.41 -10.16
C LEU A 90 -3.24 4.80 -9.22
N VAL A 91 -3.04 3.53 -8.86
CA VAL A 91 -3.89 2.80 -7.92
C VAL A 91 -3.00 2.09 -6.91
N LEU A 92 -3.26 2.28 -5.62
CA LEU A 92 -2.51 1.71 -4.51
C LEU A 92 -3.44 0.79 -3.73
N LEU A 93 -3.27 -0.52 -3.92
CA LEU A 93 -4.06 -1.53 -3.24
C LEU A 93 -3.30 -2.11 -2.05
N GLN A 94 -4.00 -2.32 -0.94
CA GLN A 94 -3.53 -3.09 0.21
C GLN A 94 -4.34 -4.38 0.31
N GLU A 95 -3.75 -5.40 0.94
CA GLU A 95 -4.32 -6.75 1.00
C GLU A 95 -4.74 -7.30 -0.37
N SER A 96 -3.90 -7.09 -1.39
CA SER A 96 -4.14 -7.66 -2.71
C SER A 96 -3.64 -9.10 -2.75
N SER A 97 -4.51 -10.05 -3.11
CA SER A 97 -4.15 -11.44 -3.41
C SER A 97 -3.93 -11.61 -4.90
N LEU A 98 -2.76 -12.11 -5.30
CA LEU A 98 -2.36 -12.24 -6.70
C LEU A 98 -2.97 -13.47 -7.42
N THR A 99 -4.29 -13.60 -7.34
CA THR A 99 -5.07 -14.70 -7.93
C THR A 99 -5.03 -14.67 -9.46
N SER A 100 -5.40 -15.79 -10.09
CA SER A 100 -5.50 -15.89 -11.56
C SER A 100 -6.52 -14.90 -12.12
N GLU A 101 -7.61 -14.66 -11.40
CA GLU A 101 -8.66 -13.70 -11.74
C GLU A 101 -8.12 -12.27 -11.72
N LEU A 102 -7.43 -11.88 -10.65
CA LEU A 102 -6.82 -10.55 -10.56
C LEU A 102 -5.77 -10.36 -11.66
N LYS A 103 -4.87 -11.34 -11.86
CA LYS A 103 -3.87 -11.29 -12.95
C LYS A 103 -4.52 -11.11 -14.33
N SER A 104 -5.60 -11.83 -14.59
CA SER A 104 -6.36 -11.72 -15.85
C SER A 104 -6.98 -10.34 -16.01
N TRP A 105 -7.56 -9.80 -14.94
CA TRP A 105 -8.11 -8.44 -14.92
C TRP A 105 -7.01 -7.41 -15.19
N LEU A 106 -5.87 -7.49 -14.50
CA LEU A 106 -4.73 -6.59 -14.67
C LEU A 106 -4.24 -6.52 -16.12
N LYS A 107 -4.07 -7.68 -16.76
CA LYS A 107 -3.67 -7.78 -18.17
C LYS A 107 -4.74 -7.19 -19.10
N SER A 108 -6.03 -7.48 -18.86
CA SER A 108 -7.14 -6.98 -19.68
C SER A 108 -7.26 -5.45 -19.65
N GLN A 109 -6.99 -4.84 -18.48
CA GLN A 109 -7.05 -3.39 -18.28
C GLN A 109 -5.74 -2.67 -18.61
N GLN A 110 -4.76 -3.43 -19.13
CA GLN A 110 -3.44 -2.97 -19.51
C GLN A 110 -2.68 -2.23 -18.39
N TRP A 111 -2.76 -2.75 -17.16
CA TRP A 111 -2.00 -2.19 -16.04
C TRP A 111 -0.57 -2.68 -16.02
N ASN A 112 0.36 -1.80 -15.65
CA ASN A 112 1.64 -2.23 -15.08
C ASN A 112 1.43 -2.41 -13.58
N ALA A 113 1.62 -3.63 -13.10
CA ALA A 113 1.36 -4.04 -11.73
C ALA A 113 2.65 -4.45 -11.05
N TYR A 114 2.91 -3.85 -9.89
CA TYR A 114 4.05 -4.15 -9.02
C TYR A 114 3.50 -4.52 -7.65
N GLN A 115 3.57 -5.79 -7.28
CA GLN A 115 3.14 -6.26 -5.96
C GLN A 115 4.34 -6.64 -5.12
N VAL A 116 4.35 -6.21 -3.86
CA VAL A 116 5.26 -6.76 -2.86
C VAL A 116 4.72 -8.11 -2.43
N ASP A 117 5.51 -9.15 -2.67
CA ASP A 117 5.22 -10.46 -2.13
C ASP A 117 5.64 -10.50 -0.65
N ALA A 118 4.69 -10.19 0.23
CA ALA A 118 4.95 -10.17 1.66
C ALA A 118 4.97 -11.60 2.20
N PHE A 119 3.96 -12.38 1.85
CA PHE A 119 3.82 -13.80 2.17
C PHE A 119 2.87 -14.45 1.18
N GLU A 120 2.95 -15.77 1.08
CA GLU A 120 2.00 -16.56 0.29
C GLU A 120 1.04 -17.31 1.21
N VAL A 121 -0.22 -17.38 0.79
CA VAL A 121 -1.23 -18.29 1.35
C VAL A 121 -1.69 -19.21 0.23
N PHE A 122 -1.53 -20.52 0.39
CA PHE A 122 -1.85 -21.49 -0.69
C PHE A 122 -1.21 -21.12 -2.05
N ASN A 123 0.07 -20.72 -2.05
CA ASN A 123 0.83 -20.25 -3.22
C ASN A 123 0.26 -18.98 -3.90
N THR A 124 -0.57 -18.22 -3.19
CA THR A 124 -1.05 -16.91 -3.65
C THR A 124 -0.37 -15.82 -2.84
N SER A 125 0.43 -15.00 -3.53
CA SER A 125 1.09 -13.83 -2.93
C SER A 125 0.06 -12.81 -2.45
N VAL A 126 0.23 -12.34 -1.21
CA VAL A 126 -0.58 -11.29 -0.60
C VAL A 126 0.32 -10.12 -0.21
N GLY A 127 -0.10 -8.89 -0.51
CA GLY A 127 0.64 -7.71 -0.10
C GLY A 127 0.05 -6.40 -0.61
N VAL A 128 0.92 -5.40 -0.74
CA VAL A 128 0.59 -4.11 -1.37
C VAL A 128 0.90 -4.15 -2.86
N LEU A 129 0.01 -3.59 -3.68
CA LEU A 129 0.07 -3.61 -5.13
C LEU A 129 -0.11 -2.20 -5.69
N ASN A 130 0.84 -1.75 -6.50
CA ASN A 130 0.71 -0.51 -7.27
C ASN A 130 0.33 -0.85 -8.71
N LEU A 131 -0.75 -0.22 -9.20
CA LEU A 131 -1.13 -0.23 -10.61
C LEU A 131 -0.86 1.14 -11.20
N SER A 132 -0.16 1.17 -12.33
CA SER A 132 0.14 2.42 -13.02
C SER A 132 0.04 2.25 -14.53
N LYS A 133 -0.38 3.33 -15.20
CA LYS A 133 -0.34 3.39 -16.67
C LYS A 133 1.09 3.59 -17.18
N ALA A 134 1.94 4.24 -16.40
CA ALA A 134 3.38 4.33 -16.63
C ALA A 134 4.15 3.16 -16.01
N VAL A 135 5.33 2.86 -16.56
CA VAL A 135 6.30 1.97 -15.93
C VAL A 135 7.12 2.80 -14.92
N PRO A 136 7.22 2.40 -13.65
CA PRO A 136 8.04 3.11 -12.68
C PRO A 136 9.52 3.05 -13.06
N ARG A 137 10.25 4.15 -12.89
CA ARG A 137 11.71 4.19 -13.00
C ARG A 137 12.37 3.28 -11.96
N LYS A 138 11.78 3.19 -10.76
CA LYS A 138 12.26 2.33 -9.67
C LYS A 138 11.08 1.79 -8.88
N ALA A 139 11.18 0.55 -8.43
CA ALA A 139 10.26 -0.06 -7.47
C ALA A 139 11.07 -0.88 -6.44
N CYS A 140 10.76 -0.73 -5.15
CA CYS A 140 11.46 -1.41 -4.06
C CYS A 140 10.47 -1.92 -3.01
N ALA A 141 10.61 -3.20 -2.64
CA ALA A 141 9.79 -3.90 -1.67
C ALA A 141 10.37 -3.81 -0.26
N PHE A 142 9.52 -3.49 0.70
CA PHE A 142 9.82 -3.47 2.12
C PHE A 142 8.83 -4.36 2.87
N THR A 143 9.33 -5.09 3.88
CA THR A 143 8.48 -5.85 4.79
C THR A 143 8.89 -5.60 6.24
N GLU A 144 7.91 -5.66 7.12
CA GLU A 144 8.06 -5.58 8.57
C GLU A 144 7.29 -6.73 9.21
N LEU A 145 7.95 -7.57 10.00
CA LEU A 145 7.34 -8.75 10.60
C LEU A 145 6.45 -8.37 11.79
N GLU A 146 5.20 -8.84 11.82
CA GLU A 146 4.34 -8.63 13.00
C GLU A 146 4.76 -9.54 14.17
N PRO A 147 4.86 -9.01 15.41
CA PRO A 147 5.30 -9.79 16.58
C PRO A 147 4.47 -11.04 16.89
N TRP A 148 3.15 -10.99 16.70
CA TRP A 148 2.22 -12.03 17.17
C TRP A 148 1.91 -13.07 16.10
N LEU A 149 1.38 -12.62 14.97
CA LEU A 149 0.98 -13.49 13.86
C LEU A 149 2.16 -13.91 12.98
N ARG A 150 3.32 -13.22 13.11
CA ARG A 150 4.50 -13.42 12.27
C ARG A 150 4.20 -13.41 10.78
N LEU A 151 3.14 -12.72 10.37
CA LEU A 151 2.87 -12.41 8.98
C LEU A 151 3.46 -11.02 8.71
N PRO A 152 4.27 -10.86 7.64
CA PRO A 152 4.86 -9.57 7.33
C PRO A 152 3.81 -8.62 6.77
N LYS A 153 3.88 -7.38 7.25
CA LYS A 153 3.24 -6.23 6.63
C LYS A 153 4.20 -5.63 5.62
N SER A 154 3.68 -5.04 4.55
CA SER A 154 4.49 -4.64 3.41
C SER A 154 4.30 -3.19 3.02
N ALA A 155 5.32 -2.64 2.38
CA ALA A 155 5.27 -1.35 1.73
C ALA A 155 6.02 -1.41 0.41
N LEU A 156 5.55 -0.61 -0.55
CA LEU A 156 6.12 -0.50 -1.88
C LEU A 156 6.50 0.96 -2.13
N TYR A 157 7.80 1.19 -2.30
CA TYR A 157 8.34 2.46 -2.76
C TYR A 157 8.48 2.43 -4.28
N THR A 158 7.99 3.45 -4.96
CA THR A 158 8.08 3.59 -6.42
C THR A 158 8.42 5.02 -6.83
N ASN A 159 9.19 5.16 -7.92
CA ASN A 159 9.47 6.45 -8.56
C ASN A 159 8.92 6.45 -9.98
N TYR A 160 8.27 7.55 -10.36
CA TYR A 160 7.75 7.76 -11.71
C TYR A 160 8.19 9.09 -12.27
N HIS A 161 8.37 9.15 -13.58
CA HIS A 161 8.50 10.41 -14.30
C HIS A 161 7.16 11.16 -14.33
N LEU A 162 7.22 12.48 -14.24
CA LEU A 162 6.10 13.40 -14.42
C LEU A 162 6.29 14.21 -15.71
N SER A 163 5.19 14.72 -16.27
CA SER A 163 5.22 15.48 -17.53
C SER A 163 5.99 16.80 -17.44
N ASN A 164 6.21 17.32 -16.22
CA ASN A 164 7.01 18.51 -15.96
C ASN A 164 8.52 18.22 -15.83
N GLY A 165 8.94 16.96 -16.02
CA GLY A 165 10.32 16.52 -15.93
C GLY A 165 10.80 16.13 -14.53
N GLU A 166 9.95 16.31 -13.50
CA GLU A 166 10.26 15.86 -12.15
C GLU A 166 10.07 14.35 -11.97
N LEU A 167 10.55 13.83 -10.83
CA LEU A 167 10.21 12.50 -10.34
C LEU A 167 9.28 12.62 -9.14
N ILE A 168 8.21 11.84 -9.15
CA ILE A 168 7.37 11.63 -7.96
C ILE A 168 7.80 10.35 -7.24
N ALA A 169 7.96 10.43 -5.91
CA ALA A 169 8.09 9.27 -5.05
C ALA A 169 6.72 8.88 -4.49
N VAL A 170 6.39 7.61 -4.55
CA VAL A 170 5.12 7.06 -4.06
C VAL A 170 5.42 5.90 -3.13
N ILE A 171 4.87 5.96 -1.92
CA ILE A 171 4.87 4.87 -0.95
C ILE A 171 3.44 4.36 -0.78
N ASN A 172 3.21 3.09 -1.11
CA ASN A 172 2.02 2.35 -0.74
C ASN A 172 2.35 1.51 0.50
N ILE A 173 1.67 1.76 1.62
CA ILE A 173 1.91 1.07 2.88
C ILE A 173 0.68 0.28 3.33
N HIS A 174 0.92 -0.94 3.81
CA HIS A 174 0.02 -1.62 4.74
C HIS A 174 0.80 -1.82 6.02
N ALA A 175 0.50 -1.03 7.04
CA ALA A 175 1.37 -0.93 8.21
C ALA A 175 1.10 -2.04 9.24
N VAL A 176 2.08 -2.28 10.11
CA VAL A 176 2.00 -3.23 11.25
C VAL A 176 0.72 -3.02 12.06
N ASN A 177 -0.16 -4.01 12.16
CA ASN A 177 -1.43 -3.90 12.88
C ASN A 177 -1.27 -4.26 14.37
N PHE A 178 -0.69 -5.43 14.67
CA PHE A 178 -0.63 -5.96 16.04
C PHE A 178 0.75 -5.82 16.69
N THR A 179 0.93 -4.83 17.57
CA THR A 179 2.17 -4.60 18.35
C THR A 179 1.88 -4.30 19.82
N TYR A 180 2.85 -4.58 20.70
CA TYR A 180 2.84 -4.01 22.04
C TYR A 180 3.42 -2.59 21.99
N GLY A 181 2.57 -1.58 22.14
CA GLY A 181 2.95 -0.19 21.89
C GLY A 181 3.19 0.08 20.39
N THR A 182 4.10 1.00 20.07
CA THR A 182 4.30 1.51 18.69
C THR A 182 5.72 1.31 18.13
N ARG A 183 6.54 0.43 18.73
CA ARG A 183 7.96 0.32 18.36
C ARG A 183 8.17 -0.15 16.92
N GLU A 184 7.61 -1.30 16.56
CA GLU A 184 7.75 -1.87 15.21
C GLU A 184 7.04 -0.98 14.18
N TYR A 185 5.91 -0.40 14.57
CA TYR A 185 5.18 0.58 13.76
C TYR A 185 6.04 1.81 13.43
N LYS A 186 6.70 2.39 14.44
CA LYS A 186 7.61 3.52 14.27
C LYS A 186 8.81 3.15 13.41
N ARG A 187 9.42 1.97 13.64
CA ARG A 187 10.56 1.46 12.86
C ARG A 187 10.22 1.30 11.37
N GLN A 188 9.04 0.76 11.07
CA GLN A 188 8.53 0.63 9.71
C GLN A 188 8.41 2.00 9.04
N LEU A 189 7.77 2.96 9.73
CA LEU A 189 7.62 4.32 9.22
C LEU A 189 8.98 5.01 9.03
N GLU A 190 9.90 4.90 9.99
CA GLU A 190 11.26 5.47 9.92
C GLU A 190 12.00 4.97 8.66
N THR A 191 11.99 3.66 8.42
CA THR A 191 12.63 3.05 7.24
C THR A 191 12.08 3.63 5.93
N LEU A 192 10.78 3.91 5.89
CA LEU A 192 10.12 4.48 4.72
C LEU A 192 10.36 5.99 4.59
N THR A 193 10.41 6.72 5.70
CA THR A 193 10.66 8.16 5.71
C THR A 193 12.10 8.52 5.32
N ASP A 194 13.08 7.67 5.62
CA ASP A 194 14.48 7.87 5.19
C ASP A 194 14.60 7.93 3.65
N LEU A 195 13.76 7.17 2.94
CA LEU A 195 13.69 7.22 1.46
C LEU A 195 13.16 8.56 0.96
N ILE A 196 12.20 9.13 1.68
CA ILE A 196 11.54 10.40 1.32
C ILE A 196 12.43 11.60 1.63
N GLU A 197 13.25 11.54 2.68
CA GLU A 197 14.19 12.60 3.04
C GLU A 197 15.23 12.83 1.92
N ALA A 198 15.68 11.75 1.28
CA ALA A 198 16.61 11.82 0.14
C ALA A 198 15.96 12.25 -1.18
N HIS A 199 14.62 12.13 -1.32
CA HIS A 199 13.91 12.41 -2.55
C HIS A 199 13.63 13.90 -2.75
N ARG A 200 13.92 14.40 -3.96
CA ARG A 200 13.59 15.76 -4.40
C ARG A 200 12.41 15.71 -5.37
N GLY A 201 11.42 16.57 -5.14
CA GLY A 201 10.20 16.66 -5.96
C GLY A 201 8.94 16.19 -5.21
N PRO A 202 7.84 15.97 -5.94
CA PRO A 202 6.56 15.55 -5.39
C PRO A 202 6.64 14.20 -4.66
N VAL A 203 5.83 14.04 -3.62
CA VAL A 203 5.73 12.80 -2.84
C VAL A 203 4.28 12.49 -2.51
N ILE A 204 3.92 11.21 -2.59
CA ILE A 204 2.68 10.65 -2.03
C ILE A 204 3.04 9.50 -1.09
N VAL A 205 2.53 9.51 0.13
CA VAL A 205 2.59 8.38 1.07
C VAL A 205 1.16 8.03 1.44
N ALA A 206 0.72 6.81 1.11
CA ALA A 206 -0.67 6.44 1.24
C ALA A 206 -0.87 4.94 1.49
N GLY A 207 -2.03 4.59 2.03
CA GLY A 207 -2.46 3.22 2.22
C GLY A 207 -3.15 3.01 3.57
N ASP A 208 -3.13 1.77 4.03
CA ASP A 208 -3.69 1.35 5.31
C ASP A 208 -2.61 1.47 6.39
N PHE A 209 -2.70 2.52 7.21
CA PHE A 209 -1.78 2.78 8.29
C PHE A 209 -2.12 1.99 9.56
N ASN A 210 -3.23 1.26 9.61
CA ASN A 210 -3.70 0.59 10.82
C ASN A 210 -3.65 1.52 12.05
N SER A 211 -3.98 2.81 11.93
CA SER A 211 -3.81 3.81 13.00
C SER A 211 -5.01 3.86 13.95
N TRP A 212 -5.37 2.70 14.52
CA TRP A 212 -6.55 2.50 15.34
C TRP A 212 -6.51 3.16 16.74
N SER A 213 -5.52 3.99 17.04
CA SER A 213 -5.42 4.72 18.32
C SER A 213 -4.72 6.07 18.15
N GLU A 214 -5.01 7.00 19.06
CA GLU A 214 -4.39 8.33 19.12
C GLU A 214 -2.85 8.27 19.04
N THR A 215 -2.23 7.36 19.80
CA THR A 215 -0.77 7.23 19.82
C THR A 215 -0.21 6.82 18.45
N ARG A 216 -0.94 5.98 17.69
CA ARG A 216 -0.52 5.56 16.36
C ARG A 216 -0.70 6.67 15.34
N VAL A 217 -1.83 7.41 15.42
CA VAL A 217 -2.04 8.62 14.62
C VAL A 217 -0.92 9.63 14.86
N ALA A 218 -0.60 9.92 16.12
CA ALA A 218 0.48 10.85 16.47
C ALA A 218 1.86 10.42 15.92
N VAL A 219 2.15 9.11 15.88
CA VAL A 219 3.39 8.59 15.27
C VAL A 219 3.41 8.86 13.76
N VAL A 220 2.30 8.62 13.05
CA VAL A 220 2.19 8.89 11.60
C VAL A 220 2.35 10.37 11.32
N GLU A 221 1.55 11.21 11.98
CA GLU A 221 1.59 12.67 11.80
C GLU A 221 2.98 13.22 12.09
N GLN A 222 3.60 12.81 13.20
CA GLN A 222 4.94 13.26 13.54
C GLN A 222 5.98 12.86 12.50
N ALA A 223 5.90 11.63 11.96
CA ALA A 223 6.85 11.14 10.97
C ALA A 223 6.71 11.88 9.64
N LEU A 224 5.48 12.08 9.16
CA LEU A 224 5.22 12.64 7.82
C LEU A 224 5.25 14.17 7.81
N ASN A 225 4.76 14.84 8.86
CA ASN A 225 4.80 16.31 8.95
C ASN A 225 6.24 16.83 9.04
N LYS A 226 7.16 16.10 9.67
CA LYS A 226 8.60 16.45 9.69
C LYS A 226 9.22 16.51 8.30
N LEU A 227 8.67 15.76 7.35
CA LEU A 227 9.09 15.76 5.95
C LEU A 227 8.30 16.76 5.10
N GLY A 228 7.45 17.58 5.72
CA GLY A 228 6.61 18.56 5.02
C GLY A 228 5.47 17.93 4.21
N LEU A 229 5.13 16.66 4.46
CA LEU A 229 3.90 16.09 3.92
C LEU A 229 2.72 16.55 4.76
N LYS A 230 1.59 16.79 4.10
CA LYS A 230 0.30 17.09 4.73
C LYS A 230 -0.72 16.05 4.32
N GLU A 231 -1.67 15.75 5.21
CA GLU A 231 -2.83 14.92 4.90
C GLU A 231 -3.72 15.64 3.88
N VAL A 232 -4.47 14.88 3.08
CA VAL A 232 -5.55 15.42 2.26
C VAL A 232 -6.80 15.66 3.10
N ASP A 233 -7.59 16.66 2.75
CA ASP A 233 -8.91 16.89 3.35
C ASP A 233 -9.98 16.14 2.54
N TYR A 234 -10.74 15.27 3.21
CA TYR A 234 -11.74 14.40 2.58
C TYR A 234 -13.14 15.01 2.62
N PHE A 235 -13.86 15.01 1.49
CA PHE A 235 -15.27 15.38 1.47
C PHE A 235 -16.04 14.66 0.35
N PRO A 236 -16.90 13.65 0.67
CA PRO A 236 -17.19 13.16 2.01
C PRO A 236 -16.04 12.35 2.62
N ASP A 237 -15.98 12.31 3.96
CA ASP A 237 -15.07 11.45 4.72
C ASP A 237 -15.84 10.25 5.29
N ASN A 238 -15.94 9.17 4.51
CA ASN A 238 -16.41 7.87 5.00
C ASN A 238 -15.24 6.90 5.15
N ARG A 239 -14.02 7.35 5.48
CA ARG A 239 -12.90 6.41 5.68
C ARG A 239 -13.28 5.34 6.70
N SER A 240 -12.83 4.11 6.46
CA SER A 240 -13.08 3.03 7.40
C SER A 240 -12.37 3.34 8.72
N GLN A 241 -13.14 3.24 9.80
CA GLN A 241 -12.69 3.52 11.15
C GLN A 241 -12.61 2.24 11.95
N PHE A 242 -11.61 2.18 12.83
CA PHE A 242 -11.63 1.18 13.88
C PHE A 242 -12.76 1.46 14.89
N VAL A 243 -13.08 0.49 15.75
CA VAL A 243 -14.10 0.64 16.80
C VAL A 243 -13.82 1.78 17.79
N THR A 244 -12.60 2.31 17.80
CA THR A 244 -12.16 3.47 18.58
C THR A 244 -12.44 4.82 17.90
N GLY A 245 -12.99 4.82 16.67
CA GLY A 245 -13.33 6.02 15.91
C GLY A 245 -12.19 6.62 15.07
N TYR A 246 -10.98 6.02 15.10
CA TYR A 246 -9.86 6.48 14.29
C TYR A 246 -9.89 5.86 12.90
N ALA A 247 -9.68 6.68 11.86
CA ALA A 247 -9.52 6.22 10.48
C ALA A 247 -8.27 5.34 10.36
N LEU A 248 -8.31 4.38 9.43
CA LEU A 248 -7.23 3.44 9.14
C LEU A 248 -6.41 3.85 7.92
N ASP A 249 -7.07 4.41 6.90
CA ASP A 249 -6.49 4.72 5.60
C ASP A 249 -6.22 6.21 5.45
N TYR A 250 -5.06 6.57 4.90
CA TYR A 250 -4.64 7.96 4.75
C TYR A 250 -3.93 8.20 3.43
N VAL A 251 -3.94 9.46 2.99
CA VAL A 251 -3.13 9.98 1.88
C VAL A 251 -2.43 11.24 2.36
N PHE A 252 -1.11 11.20 2.39
CA PHE A 252 -0.23 12.32 2.67
C PHE A 252 0.53 12.72 1.41
N TYR A 253 0.72 14.01 1.18
CA TYR A 253 1.38 14.50 -0.02
C TYR A 253 2.21 15.78 0.22
N ARG A 254 3.16 16.04 -0.67
CA ARG A 254 3.83 17.34 -0.85
C ARG A 254 4.18 17.56 -2.32
N GLY A 255 4.36 18.81 -2.73
CA GLY A 255 4.78 19.16 -4.09
C GLY A 255 3.70 18.93 -5.17
N LEU A 256 2.43 18.81 -4.78
CA LEU A 256 1.27 18.71 -5.68
C LEU A 256 0.20 19.71 -5.24
N ASN A 257 -0.67 20.11 -6.16
CA ASN A 257 -1.90 20.82 -5.85
C ASN A 257 -3.03 19.80 -5.64
N LEU A 258 -3.67 19.78 -4.47
CA LEU A 258 -4.84 18.93 -4.21
C LEU A 258 -6.08 19.63 -4.77
N LEU A 259 -6.77 18.97 -5.70
CA LEU A 259 -8.03 19.47 -6.26
C LEU A 259 -9.22 19.02 -5.39
N ARG A 260 -9.26 17.74 -5.02
CA ARG A 260 -10.23 17.14 -4.11
C ARG A 260 -9.78 15.75 -3.65
N ALA A 261 -10.30 15.31 -2.50
CA ALA A 261 -10.20 13.95 -2.03
C ALA A 261 -11.55 13.48 -1.47
N GLU A 262 -11.89 12.22 -1.71
CA GLU A 262 -13.17 11.63 -1.32
C GLU A 262 -12.93 10.23 -0.76
N ALA A 263 -13.58 9.91 0.35
CA ALA A 263 -13.69 8.54 0.85
C ALA A 263 -15.14 8.09 0.68
N SER A 264 -15.40 7.41 -0.44
CA SER A 264 -16.75 6.97 -0.82
C SER A 264 -17.12 5.67 -0.12
N SER A 265 -18.39 5.51 0.26
CA SER A 265 -18.86 4.23 0.82
C SER A 265 -18.90 3.14 -0.25
N SER A 266 -18.40 1.95 0.09
CA SER A 266 -18.40 0.76 -0.76
C SER A 266 -18.67 -0.48 0.07
N ASP A 267 -19.35 -1.48 -0.50
CA ASP A 267 -19.58 -2.80 0.11
C ASP A 267 -18.64 -3.89 -0.45
N ALA A 268 -17.79 -3.53 -1.41
CA ALA A 268 -16.86 -4.41 -2.10
C ALA A 268 -15.56 -4.70 -1.34
N SER A 269 -15.41 -4.11 -0.16
CA SER A 269 -14.34 -4.35 0.81
C SER A 269 -14.87 -4.01 2.22
N ASP A 270 -14.15 -4.39 3.27
CA ASP A 270 -14.34 -3.83 4.62
C ASP A 270 -13.71 -2.44 4.80
N HIS A 271 -12.94 -2.00 3.80
CA HIS A 271 -12.43 -0.64 3.69
C HIS A 271 -13.16 0.17 2.60
N ASN A 272 -13.37 1.45 2.86
CA ASN A 272 -13.90 2.39 1.86
C ASN A 272 -12.77 2.93 0.96
N PRO A 273 -12.96 2.99 -0.36
CA PRO A 273 -11.95 3.52 -1.28
C PRO A 273 -11.74 5.02 -1.09
N ILE A 274 -10.49 5.44 -1.20
CA ILE A 274 -10.08 6.84 -1.24
C ILE A 274 -9.72 7.23 -2.67
N GLU A 275 -10.39 8.23 -3.21
CA GLU A 275 -10.06 8.84 -4.50
C GLU A 275 -9.45 10.23 -4.28
N VAL A 276 -8.30 10.49 -4.88
CA VAL A 276 -7.61 11.79 -4.77
C VAL A 276 -7.25 12.31 -6.14
N PHE A 277 -7.49 13.60 -6.35
CA PHE A 277 -7.27 14.26 -7.62
C PHE A 277 -6.25 15.36 -7.41
N PHE A 278 -5.09 15.21 -8.05
CA PHE A 278 -3.99 16.16 -7.96
C PHE A 278 -3.73 16.83 -9.31
N GLU A 279 -3.11 17.99 -9.23
CA GLU A 279 -2.47 18.67 -10.34
C GLU A 279 -1.01 18.96 -9.99
N LEU A 280 -0.13 18.89 -10.99
CA LEU A 280 1.27 19.30 -10.83
C LEU A 280 1.34 20.81 -10.56
N ILE A 281 2.25 21.22 -9.67
CA ILE A 281 2.50 22.63 -9.43
C ILE A 281 3.27 23.18 -10.62
N ASN A 282 2.65 24.09 -11.39
CA ASN A 282 3.35 24.81 -12.44
C ASN A 282 4.37 25.78 -11.83
N SER A 283 5.63 25.67 -12.25
CA SER A 283 6.74 26.54 -11.83
C SER A 283 6.54 28.04 -12.12
N ASP A 284 5.52 28.40 -12.91
CA ASP A 284 5.22 29.79 -13.30
C ASP A 284 4.13 30.47 -12.47
N THR A 285 3.54 29.79 -11.48
CA THR A 285 2.50 30.41 -10.62
C THR A 285 3.13 30.87 -9.31
N PRO A 286 3.22 32.19 -9.02
CA PRO A 286 3.74 32.66 -7.75
C PRO A 286 2.86 32.10 -6.62
N GLN A 287 3.45 31.36 -5.69
CA GLN A 287 2.76 31.00 -4.45
C GLN A 287 2.49 32.30 -3.69
N SER A 288 1.23 32.74 -3.66
CA SER A 288 0.78 33.70 -2.67
C SER A 288 0.95 33.04 -1.30
N SER A 289 1.96 33.49 -0.57
CA SER A 289 2.16 33.11 0.83
C SER A 289 0.96 33.60 1.66
N PRO A 290 0.56 32.86 2.71
CA PRO A 290 -0.47 33.33 3.64
C PRO A 290 -0.04 34.61 4.38
#